data_AF-A0A067MFV6-F1
#
_entry.id   AF-A0A067MFV6-F1
#
_cell.length_a   1.000
_cell.length_b   1.000
_cell.length_c   1.000
_cell.angle_alpha   90.00
_cell.angle_beta   90.00
_cell.angle_gamma   90.00
#
_symmetry.space_group_name_H-M   'P 1'
#
loop_
_entity.id
_entity.type
_entity.pdbx_description
1 polymer ?
#
loop_
_entity_poly.entity_id
_entity_poly.type
_entity_poly.pdbx_seq_one_letter_code
_entity_poly.pdbx_strand_id
1 'polypeptide(L)'
;MGADIEQKDPYCRTNLHRALNAKDFQLAKQLVEQGADVRACNWLGLRPLHLLAQLSTDYLDILSPSPFAEMIQVLSSARADINARNSYNGSPLSYAYSEESSLIFRLLVDAGADLSLLDRKVGTDMRHFLARVLQYSDDTADGDYLPASVDVNATYSRGDTYLDRAVWLGSPSAVKALLLRGADPKGRGHWGRTPLHYTFNLMRHPNGAGAIRALIDAGANVDDTLPRRTPLDVAISRTCPPAFRIILAGGGWTSEKNIVFSDRFLHAPEGTDAVIDVIEAKKLFGFMPGQDSDRVLCRAAQRGSPNAIRWLLGRGANPNIRDDQGRTPLHYSVDLITRPEGEETLSALIEKGAHIDATDSDEKTPLQLAVAKSSCRAVQSFLRRGADPHAGGPFGAASPGLVVSMLEDPDGISMVLALIGAEMTIDKRPRYYLNAHSRSRCLELVREVRKILVEAPTRNACVAFLSTFYPLVGTYPGSDIPLYECEIKLTKTEKSGEGGFSDCFEGVFLGHHKVAMKALRAHLEEEVMERRMKREMGVWSRLDHPNVLPFIGWHTFGPTSYMVSPWMENGDALAYVERRPQANRLQLVRPAVIAADGYTVYALTYGPHSSGLPGSTSG
;
A
#
# COMPACT_ATOMS: atom_id res chain seq x y z
N MET A 1 21.96 -37.55 46.90
CA MET A 1 22.00 -37.25 48.35
C MET A 1 20.94 -36.19 48.60
N GLY A 2 19.86 -36.57 49.27
CA GLY A 2 18.73 -35.69 49.55
C GLY A 2 19.16 -34.61 50.54
N ALA A 3 19.48 -33.42 50.03
CA ALA A 3 19.41 -32.23 50.85
C ALA A 3 17.95 -32.10 51.29
N ASP A 4 17.73 -31.97 52.60
CA ASP A 4 16.40 -31.73 53.16
C ASP A 4 15.83 -30.46 52.50
N ILE A 5 14.75 -30.61 51.73
CA ILE A 5 14.09 -29.52 50.98
C ILE A 5 13.68 -28.41 51.95
N GLU A 6 13.35 -28.76 53.19
CA GLU A 6 12.91 -27.87 54.26
C GLU A 6 14.04 -27.47 55.22
N GLN A 7 15.30 -27.71 54.87
CA GLN A 7 16.44 -27.30 55.69
C GLN A 7 16.38 -25.81 55.98
N LYS A 8 16.34 -25.46 57.27
CA LYS A 8 16.30 -24.08 57.76
C LYS A 8 17.70 -23.60 58.16
N ASP A 9 18.01 -22.36 57.80
CA ASP A 9 19.19 -21.66 58.31
C ASP A 9 18.93 -21.02 59.70
N PRO A 10 19.91 -20.35 60.34
CA PRO A 10 19.73 -19.69 61.64
C PRO A 10 18.64 -18.61 61.69
N TYR A 11 18.17 -18.13 60.53
CA TYR A 11 17.11 -17.13 60.40
C TYR A 11 15.76 -17.77 60.06
N CYS A 12 15.66 -19.11 60.20
CA CYS A 12 14.50 -19.92 59.83
C CYS A 12 14.15 -19.87 58.33
N ARG A 13 15.10 -19.53 57.45
CA ARG A 13 14.87 -19.49 55.99
C ARG A 13 15.02 -20.89 55.40
N THR A 14 14.00 -21.37 54.69
CA THR A 14 14.06 -22.62 53.91
C THR A 14 14.88 -22.45 52.63
N ASN A 15 15.14 -23.54 51.91
CA ASN A 15 15.79 -23.48 50.60
C ASN A 15 15.03 -22.60 49.60
N LEU A 16 13.69 -22.64 49.64
CA LEU A 16 12.84 -21.80 48.79
C LEU A 16 13.04 -20.30 49.10
N HIS A 17 13.15 -19.92 50.37
CA HIS A 17 13.44 -18.53 50.75
C HIS A 17 14.80 -18.06 50.21
N ARG A 18 15.82 -18.93 50.27
CA ARG A 18 17.17 -18.60 49.79
C ARG A 18 17.23 -18.47 48.26
N ALA A 19 16.54 -19.35 47.53
CA ALA A 19 16.45 -19.30 46.08
C ALA A 19 15.79 -18.00 45.60
N LEU A 20 14.65 -17.61 46.21
CA LEU A 20 13.97 -16.36 45.87
C LEU A 20 14.80 -15.12 46.19
N ASN A 21 15.47 -15.07 47.34
CA ASN A 21 16.38 -13.96 47.67
C ASN A 21 17.57 -13.84 46.73
N ALA A 22 18.05 -14.95 46.17
CA ALA A 22 19.12 -14.98 45.18
C ALA A 22 18.64 -14.66 43.76
N LYS A 23 17.32 -14.40 43.56
CA LYS A 23 16.67 -14.27 42.25
C LYS A 23 16.86 -15.51 41.35
N ASP A 24 17.07 -16.69 41.93
CA ASP A 24 17.16 -17.96 41.20
C ASP A 24 15.77 -18.58 41.04
N PHE A 25 14.98 -18.03 40.11
CA PHE A 25 13.60 -18.44 39.87
C PHE A 25 13.49 -19.88 39.36
N GLN A 26 14.51 -20.39 38.66
CA GLN A 26 14.53 -21.77 38.17
C GLN A 26 14.69 -22.75 39.33
N LEU A 27 15.64 -22.49 40.24
CA LEU A 27 15.78 -23.30 41.45
C LEU A 27 14.54 -23.18 42.34
N ALA A 28 13.99 -21.98 42.52
CA ALA A 28 12.77 -21.78 43.30
C ALA A 28 11.59 -22.58 42.74
N LYS A 29 11.39 -22.59 41.42
CA LYS A 29 10.38 -23.40 40.74
C LYS A 29 10.59 -24.89 40.96
N GLN A 30 11.82 -25.39 40.76
CA GLN A 30 12.17 -26.79 41.02
C GLN A 30 11.88 -27.21 42.46
N LEU A 31 12.17 -26.35 43.44
CA LEU A 31 11.89 -26.62 44.85
C LEU A 31 10.38 -26.72 45.11
N VAL A 32 9.55 -25.84 44.52
CA VAL A 32 8.09 -25.91 44.64
C VAL A 32 7.55 -27.19 43.98
N GLU A 33 8.05 -27.56 42.81
CA GLU A 33 7.69 -28.81 42.11
C GLU A 33 8.06 -30.07 42.91
N GLN A 34 9.14 -30.00 43.71
CA GLN A 34 9.56 -31.05 44.63
C GLN A 34 8.78 -31.06 45.96
N GLY A 35 7.81 -30.17 46.14
CA GLY A 35 6.93 -30.12 47.31
C GLY A 35 7.42 -29.24 48.46
N ALA A 36 8.27 -28.24 48.19
CA ALA A 36 8.67 -27.28 49.20
C ALA A 36 7.46 -26.54 49.83
N ASP A 37 7.52 -26.31 51.14
CA ASP A 37 6.46 -25.62 51.89
C ASP A 37 6.41 -24.13 51.53
N VAL A 38 5.48 -23.76 50.67
CA VAL A 38 5.22 -22.37 50.26
C VAL A 38 4.61 -21.51 51.36
N ARG A 39 4.26 -22.09 52.52
CA ARG A 39 3.71 -21.40 53.69
C ARG A 39 4.72 -21.25 54.82
N ALA A 40 5.91 -21.83 54.69
CA ALA A 40 6.98 -21.68 55.66
C ALA A 40 7.30 -20.20 55.87
N CYS A 41 7.59 -19.83 57.12
CA CYS A 41 7.96 -18.47 57.49
C CYS A 41 9.36 -18.41 58.10
N ASN A 42 10.07 -17.33 57.82
CA ASN A 42 11.32 -17.01 58.48
C ASN A 42 11.09 -16.34 59.85
N TRP A 43 12.16 -15.97 60.55
CA TRP A 43 12.10 -15.28 61.85
C TRP A 43 11.29 -13.97 61.89
N LEU A 44 11.07 -13.30 60.74
CA LEU A 44 10.25 -12.08 60.62
C LEU A 44 8.79 -12.38 60.22
N GLY A 45 8.43 -13.66 60.14
CA GLY A 45 7.13 -14.11 59.64
C GLY A 45 6.97 -13.96 58.12
N LEU A 46 8.05 -13.69 57.37
CA LEU A 46 7.99 -13.55 55.91
C LEU A 46 7.89 -14.93 55.27
N ARG A 47 6.94 -15.06 54.34
CA ARG A 47 6.74 -16.23 53.48
C ARG A 47 7.43 -16.03 52.12
N PRO A 48 7.60 -17.08 51.30
CA PRO A 48 8.19 -16.97 49.95
C PRO A 48 7.64 -15.81 49.12
N LEU A 49 6.32 -15.61 49.14
CA LEU A 49 5.67 -14.52 48.41
C LEU A 49 6.01 -13.10 48.93
N HIS A 50 6.29 -12.96 50.23
CA HIS A 50 6.77 -11.68 50.78
C HIS A 50 8.17 -11.35 50.28
N LEU A 51 9.05 -12.35 50.18
CA LEU A 51 10.40 -12.16 49.66
C LEU A 51 10.36 -11.79 48.18
N LEU A 52 9.51 -12.46 47.40
CA LEU A 52 9.27 -12.10 46.00
C LEU A 52 8.82 -10.64 45.87
N ALA A 53 7.91 -10.19 46.74
CA ALA A 53 7.43 -8.81 46.78
C ALA A 53 8.46 -7.76 47.22
N GLN A 54 9.59 -8.18 47.82
CA GLN A 54 10.68 -7.29 48.22
C GLN A 54 11.71 -7.04 47.11
N LEU A 55 11.65 -7.82 46.03
CA LEU A 55 12.64 -7.72 44.97
C LEU A 55 12.40 -6.45 44.14
N SER A 56 13.47 -5.67 43.94
CA SER A 56 13.46 -4.58 42.95
C SER A 56 13.38 -5.17 41.55
N THR A 57 12.49 -4.61 40.73
CA THR A 57 12.39 -4.93 39.31
C THR A 57 13.26 -3.98 38.50
N ASP A 58 14.18 -4.53 37.71
CA ASP A 58 14.98 -3.76 36.76
C ASP A 58 14.36 -3.87 35.36
N TYR A 59 14.80 -3.02 34.42
CA TYR A 59 14.26 -2.93 33.05
C TYR A 59 14.22 -4.28 32.28
N LEU A 60 15.01 -5.28 32.71
CA LEU A 60 15.08 -6.61 32.09
C LEU A 60 13.91 -7.54 32.49
N ASP A 61 13.07 -7.16 33.46
CA ASP A 61 11.97 -7.99 33.98
C ASP A 61 10.65 -7.92 33.18
N ILE A 62 10.67 -7.10 32.12
CA ILE A 62 9.58 -6.87 31.14
C ILE A 62 9.65 -7.90 29.98
N LEU A 63 10.69 -8.76 29.94
CA LEU A 63 10.77 -9.84 28.95
C LEU A 63 9.65 -10.88 29.18
N SER A 64 8.96 -11.26 28.12
CA SER A 64 7.88 -12.25 28.19
C SER A 64 8.43 -13.68 28.04
N PRO A 65 8.09 -14.62 28.94
CA PRO A 65 7.27 -14.43 30.15
C PRO A 65 8.07 -13.84 31.32
N SER A 66 7.48 -12.89 32.05
CA SER A 66 8.14 -12.26 33.20
C SER A 66 8.40 -13.31 34.28
N PRO A 67 9.64 -13.43 34.81
CA PRO A 67 9.96 -14.43 35.82
C PRO A 67 9.16 -14.23 37.12
N PHE A 68 8.76 -12.97 37.40
CA PHE A 68 7.89 -12.65 38.53
C PHE A 68 6.47 -13.18 38.33
N ALA A 69 5.91 -13.00 37.14
CA ALA A 69 4.57 -13.49 36.82
C ALA A 69 4.52 -15.02 36.90
N GLU A 70 5.51 -15.71 36.31
CA GLU A 70 5.63 -17.17 36.39
C GLU A 70 5.78 -17.63 37.85
N MET A 71 6.65 -16.99 38.64
CA MET A 71 6.87 -17.40 40.03
C MET A 71 5.64 -17.15 40.91
N ILE A 72 4.93 -16.03 40.75
CA ILE A 72 3.66 -15.77 41.46
C ILE A 72 2.63 -16.84 41.10
N GLN A 73 2.51 -17.20 39.81
CA GLN A 73 1.61 -18.27 39.38
C GLN A 73 1.99 -19.62 40.01
N VAL A 74 3.26 -20.00 39.98
CA VAL A 74 3.75 -21.26 40.57
C VAL A 74 3.46 -21.33 42.07
N LEU A 75 3.73 -20.25 42.81
CA LEU A 75 3.43 -20.18 44.25
C LEU A 75 1.92 -20.25 44.52
N SER A 76 1.11 -19.55 43.74
CA SER A 76 -0.35 -19.58 43.85
C SER A 76 -0.92 -20.97 43.53
N SER A 77 -0.43 -21.64 42.49
CA SER A 77 -0.80 -23.03 42.15
C SER A 77 -0.44 -24.01 43.27
N ALA A 78 0.65 -23.74 44.01
CA ALA A 78 1.04 -24.49 45.20
C ALA A 78 0.25 -24.10 46.48
N ARG A 79 -0.82 -23.31 46.36
CA ARG A 79 -1.67 -22.83 47.47
C ARG A 79 -0.96 -21.91 48.48
N ALA A 80 0.00 -21.12 48.00
CA ALA A 80 0.49 -19.96 48.75
C ALA A 80 -0.65 -18.99 49.01
N ASP A 81 -0.67 -18.40 50.22
CA ASP A 81 -1.67 -17.40 50.59
C ASP A 81 -1.18 -16.02 50.13
N ILE A 82 -1.84 -15.48 49.10
CA ILE A 82 -1.53 -14.18 48.47
C ILE A 82 -1.65 -13.01 49.45
N ASN A 83 -2.49 -13.16 50.48
CA ASN A 83 -2.83 -12.15 51.47
C ASN A 83 -2.23 -12.43 52.86
N ALA A 84 -1.29 -13.37 52.95
CA ALA A 84 -0.64 -13.72 54.21
C ALA A 84 -0.05 -12.50 54.91
N ARG A 85 -0.16 -12.43 56.24
CA ARG A 85 0.39 -11.34 57.05
C ARG A 85 1.60 -11.82 57.82
N ASN A 86 2.66 -11.02 57.83
CA ASN A 86 3.85 -11.28 58.63
C ASN A 86 3.71 -10.77 60.08
N SER A 87 4.79 -10.85 60.86
CA SER A 87 4.81 -10.40 62.26
C SER A 87 4.61 -8.89 62.45
N TYR A 88 4.78 -8.09 61.38
CA TYR A 88 4.52 -6.65 61.36
C TYR A 88 3.18 -6.30 60.71
N ASN A 89 2.32 -7.29 60.51
CA ASN A 89 1.00 -7.13 59.90
C ASN A 89 1.01 -6.71 58.41
N GLY A 90 2.18 -6.76 57.77
CA GLY A 90 2.39 -6.47 56.35
C GLY A 90 2.07 -7.67 55.47
N SER A 91 1.38 -7.43 54.36
CA SER A 91 1.13 -8.40 53.28
C SER A 91 2.18 -8.30 52.19
N PRO A 92 2.33 -9.31 51.29
CA PRO A 92 3.18 -9.21 50.11
C PRO A 92 2.90 -7.94 49.30
N LEU A 93 1.62 -7.61 49.09
CA LEU A 93 1.21 -6.40 48.40
C LEU A 93 1.72 -5.12 49.08
N SER A 94 1.74 -5.08 50.43
CA SER A 94 2.25 -3.95 51.20
C SER A 94 3.77 -3.77 51.17
N TYR A 95 4.51 -4.83 50.84
CA TYR A 95 5.95 -4.80 50.58
C TYR A 95 6.23 -4.34 49.14
N ALA A 96 5.51 -4.88 48.15
CA ALA A 96 5.63 -4.40 46.77
C ALA A 96 5.37 -2.89 46.67
N TYR A 97 4.41 -2.39 47.47
CA TYR A 97 4.16 -0.95 47.60
C TYR A 97 5.34 -0.18 48.23
N SER A 98 5.93 -0.68 49.33
CA SER A 98 7.02 0.04 50.02
C SER A 98 8.33 0.03 49.25
N GLU A 99 8.55 -1.01 48.45
CA GLU A 99 9.72 -1.13 47.55
C GLU A 99 9.50 -0.44 46.20
N GLU A 100 8.38 0.26 46.01
CA GLU A 100 8.06 1.02 44.79
C GLU A 100 8.01 0.16 43.51
N SER A 101 7.75 -1.15 43.64
CA SER A 101 7.72 -2.09 42.50
C SER A 101 6.34 -2.12 41.85
N SER A 102 6.14 -1.32 40.79
CA SER A 102 4.85 -1.24 40.08
C SER A 102 4.45 -2.57 39.42
N LEU A 103 5.43 -3.30 38.87
CA LEU A 103 5.18 -4.58 38.18
C LEU A 103 4.71 -5.66 39.17
N ILE A 104 5.45 -5.88 40.25
CA ILE A 104 5.10 -6.91 41.24
C ILE A 104 3.80 -6.53 41.95
N PHE A 105 3.60 -5.24 42.24
CA PHE A 105 2.33 -4.75 42.79
C PHE A 105 1.15 -5.17 41.91
N ARG A 106 1.21 -4.90 40.60
CA ARG A 106 0.12 -5.23 39.67
C ARG A 106 -0.08 -6.74 39.54
N LEU A 107 1.00 -7.51 39.38
CA LEU A 107 0.92 -8.97 39.31
C LEU A 107 0.29 -9.61 40.56
N LEU A 108 0.56 -9.05 41.74
CA LEU A 108 -0.08 -9.50 42.98
C LEU A 108 -1.58 -9.18 42.99
N VAL A 109 -1.99 -7.98 42.55
CA VAL A 109 -3.40 -7.60 42.43
C VAL A 109 -4.12 -8.49 41.40
N ASP A 110 -3.51 -8.73 40.24
CA ASP A 110 -4.04 -9.61 39.20
C ASP A 110 -4.16 -11.07 39.69
N ALA A 111 -3.30 -11.48 40.61
CA ALA A 111 -3.36 -12.78 41.30
C ALA A 111 -4.37 -12.82 42.48
N GLY A 112 -5.13 -11.75 42.72
CA GLY A 112 -6.18 -11.67 43.75
C GLY A 112 -5.73 -11.13 45.11
N ALA A 113 -4.66 -10.35 45.17
CA ALA A 113 -4.26 -9.67 46.40
C ALA A 113 -5.33 -8.63 46.83
N ASP A 114 -5.61 -8.61 48.13
CA ASP A 114 -6.61 -7.72 48.75
C ASP A 114 -6.03 -6.30 48.93
N LEU A 115 -6.51 -5.38 48.10
CA LEU A 115 -6.14 -3.96 48.12
C LEU A 115 -6.56 -3.25 49.42
N SER A 116 -7.56 -3.73 50.16
CA SER A 116 -8.00 -3.10 51.42
C SER A 116 -6.90 -3.10 52.48
N LEU A 117 -5.95 -4.03 52.39
CA LEU A 117 -4.79 -4.11 53.26
C LEU A 117 -3.83 -2.90 53.11
N LEU A 118 -4.00 -2.09 52.06
CA LEU A 118 -3.24 -0.86 51.81
C LEU A 118 -3.97 0.43 52.16
N ASP A 119 -5.25 0.38 52.53
CA ASP A 119 -6.13 1.55 52.71
C ASP A 119 -5.46 2.68 53.52
N ARG A 120 -4.89 2.35 54.68
CA ARG A 120 -4.22 3.33 55.56
C ARG A 120 -2.97 3.94 54.93
N LYS A 121 -2.20 3.17 54.14
CA LYS A 121 -0.95 3.64 53.51
C LYS A 121 -1.24 4.54 52.31
N VAL A 122 -2.22 4.16 51.48
CA VAL A 122 -2.59 4.95 50.28
C VAL A 122 -3.34 6.21 50.68
N GLY A 123 -4.28 6.13 51.63
CA GLY A 123 -5.02 7.29 52.11
C GLY A 123 -4.12 8.37 52.75
N THR A 124 -2.96 8.00 53.31
CA THR A 124 -2.01 8.96 53.90
C THR A 124 -1.06 9.60 52.88
N ASP A 125 -0.70 8.90 51.80
CA ASP A 125 0.17 9.44 50.74
C ASP A 125 -0.21 8.97 49.32
N MET A 126 -1.39 9.38 48.90
CA MET A 126 -1.92 9.08 47.56
C MET A 126 -1.06 9.69 46.44
N ARG A 127 -0.31 10.77 46.71
CA ARG A 127 0.64 11.33 45.73
C ARG A 127 1.74 10.34 45.39
N HIS A 128 2.31 9.73 46.42
CA HIS A 128 3.36 8.73 46.25
C HIS A 128 2.81 7.51 45.53
N PHE A 129 1.60 7.07 45.87
CA PHE A 129 0.90 6.00 45.15
C PHE A 129 0.75 6.32 43.65
N LEU A 130 0.25 7.51 43.30
CA LEU A 130 0.11 7.92 41.89
C LEU A 130 1.45 7.99 41.16
N ALA A 131 2.50 8.49 41.81
CA ALA A 131 3.81 8.70 41.19
C ALA A 131 4.67 7.43 41.09
N ARG A 132 4.55 6.48 42.03
CA ARG A 132 5.42 5.29 42.06
C ARG A 132 4.73 4.02 41.60
N VAL A 133 3.42 3.90 41.82
CA VAL A 133 2.66 2.68 41.46
C VAL A 133 1.94 2.84 40.12
N LEU A 134 1.25 3.98 39.94
CA LEU A 134 0.41 4.21 38.76
C LEU A 134 1.08 5.06 37.66
N GLN A 135 2.27 5.63 37.87
CA GLN A 135 2.94 6.47 36.86
C GLN A 135 3.60 5.68 35.72
N TYR A 136 4.12 4.47 36.01
CA TYR A 136 4.95 3.72 35.07
C TYR A 136 4.18 3.08 33.91
N SER A 137 4.88 3.02 32.78
CA SER A 137 4.43 2.86 31.39
C SER A 137 3.84 1.51 30.99
N ASP A 138 3.79 0.54 31.91
CA ASP A 138 3.33 -0.79 31.56
C ASP A 138 1.81 -0.77 31.46
N ASP A 139 1.32 -0.87 30.23
CA ASP A 139 -0.08 -0.73 29.82
C ASP A 139 -0.95 -1.94 30.18
N THR A 140 -0.57 -2.72 31.19
CA THR A 140 -1.30 -3.93 31.61
C THR A 140 -2.45 -3.64 32.56
N ALA A 141 -2.74 -2.36 32.81
CA ALA A 141 -3.58 -2.00 33.94
C ALA A 141 -5.09 -1.98 33.57
N ASP A 142 -5.82 -3.01 34.00
CA ASP A 142 -7.26 -2.93 34.25
C ASP A 142 -7.59 -1.89 35.33
N GLY A 143 -8.78 -1.30 35.32
CA GLY A 143 -9.06 -0.09 36.11
C GLY A 143 -9.12 -0.23 37.64
N ASP A 144 -8.77 -1.40 38.21
CA ASP A 144 -9.08 -1.76 39.61
C ASP A 144 -7.93 -1.63 40.64
N TYR A 145 -6.77 -1.05 40.30
CA TYR A 145 -5.62 -0.96 41.23
C TYR A 145 -5.73 0.07 42.37
N LEU A 146 -6.91 0.67 42.60
CA LEU A 146 -7.13 1.63 43.68
C LEU A 146 -7.82 0.96 44.88
N PRO A 147 -7.35 1.16 46.14
CA PRO A 147 -8.09 0.68 47.30
C PRO A 147 -9.47 1.35 47.41
N ALA A 148 -10.48 0.61 47.86
CA ALA A 148 -11.88 1.06 47.86
C ALA A 148 -12.16 2.22 48.83
N SER A 149 -11.36 2.37 49.87
CA SER A 149 -11.50 3.43 50.88
C SER A 149 -11.01 4.81 50.43
N VAL A 150 -10.28 4.88 49.31
CA VAL A 150 -9.65 6.11 48.85
C VAL A 150 -10.69 7.03 48.24
N ASP A 151 -10.85 8.22 48.83
CA ASP A 151 -11.60 9.32 48.21
C ASP A 151 -10.83 9.85 47.00
N VAL A 152 -11.24 9.43 45.81
CA VAL A 152 -10.61 9.83 44.54
C VAL A 152 -10.83 11.31 44.19
N ASN A 153 -11.80 11.97 44.83
CA ASN A 153 -12.12 13.39 44.64
C ASN A 153 -11.45 14.30 45.67
N ALA A 154 -10.71 13.72 46.63
CA ALA A 154 -9.95 14.52 47.57
C ALA A 154 -8.87 15.35 46.85
N THR A 155 -8.53 16.47 47.49
CA THR A 155 -7.48 17.36 47.01
C THR A 155 -6.21 17.17 47.82
N TYR A 156 -5.06 17.34 47.16
CA TYR A 156 -3.75 17.30 47.80
C TYR A 156 -3.03 18.62 47.50
N SER A 157 -2.49 19.27 48.54
CA SER A 157 -1.66 20.49 48.48
C SER A 157 -2.09 21.60 47.49
N ARG A 158 -2.48 22.78 47.99
CA ARG A 158 -2.98 23.93 47.20
C ARG A 158 -4.31 23.71 46.47
N GLY A 159 -4.95 22.55 46.62
CA GLY A 159 -6.28 22.27 46.06
C GLY A 159 -6.29 21.47 44.76
N ASP A 160 -5.17 20.83 44.38
CA ASP A 160 -5.14 19.95 43.21
C ASP A 160 -5.88 18.64 43.47
N THR A 161 -6.74 18.22 42.54
CA THR A 161 -7.38 16.90 42.62
C THR A 161 -6.38 15.80 42.26
N TYR A 162 -6.58 14.58 42.76
CA TYR A 162 -5.75 13.44 42.35
C TYR A 162 -5.80 13.19 40.83
N LEU A 163 -6.94 13.47 40.19
CA LEU A 163 -7.09 13.39 38.74
C LEU A 163 -6.22 14.42 38.01
N ASP A 164 -6.20 15.68 38.47
CA ASP A 164 -5.31 16.72 37.92
C ASP A 164 -3.83 16.30 38.01
N ARG A 165 -3.44 15.68 39.12
CA ARG A 165 -2.07 15.18 39.30
C ARG A 165 -1.73 14.06 38.33
N ALA A 166 -2.64 13.11 38.16
CA ALA A 166 -2.45 12.00 37.24
C ALA A 166 -2.21 12.50 35.80
N VAL A 167 -3.01 13.49 35.35
CA VAL A 167 -2.81 14.12 34.05
C VAL A 167 -1.49 14.91 34.00
N TRP A 168 -1.17 15.68 35.04
CA TRP A 168 0.06 16.47 35.09
C TRP A 168 1.33 15.61 35.05
N LEU A 169 1.31 14.45 35.72
CA LEU A 169 2.38 13.45 35.67
C LEU A 169 2.45 12.73 34.32
N GLY A 170 1.43 12.87 33.47
CA GLY A 170 1.35 12.21 32.19
C GLY A 170 1.12 10.70 32.30
N SER A 171 0.33 10.26 33.29
CA SER A 171 -0.01 8.84 33.48
C SER A 171 -1.43 8.51 32.97
N PRO A 172 -1.56 7.84 31.80
CA PRO A 172 -2.87 7.41 31.30
C PRO A 172 -3.56 6.39 32.20
N SER A 173 -2.81 5.47 32.80
CA SER A 173 -3.35 4.40 33.66
C SER A 173 -3.93 4.98 34.95
N ALA A 174 -3.24 5.94 35.58
CA ALA A 174 -3.77 6.63 36.75
C ALA A 174 -5.05 7.41 36.43
N VAL A 175 -5.09 8.10 35.29
CA VAL A 175 -6.29 8.82 34.83
C VAL A 175 -7.46 7.86 34.66
N LYS A 176 -7.28 6.75 33.94
CA LYS A 176 -8.35 5.77 33.71
C LYS A 176 -8.85 5.14 35.02
N ALA A 177 -7.94 4.74 35.91
CA ALA A 177 -8.30 4.14 37.20
C ALA A 177 -9.10 5.11 38.10
N LEU A 178 -8.67 6.37 38.17
CA LEU A 178 -9.39 7.40 38.94
C LEU A 178 -10.79 7.67 38.35
N LEU A 179 -10.91 7.77 37.02
CA LEU A 179 -12.20 7.96 36.36
C LEU A 179 -13.13 6.76 36.57
N LEU A 180 -12.63 5.53 36.49
CA LEU A 180 -13.43 4.33 36.76
C LEU A 180 -13.99 4.34 38.18
N ARG A 181 -13.25 4.89 39.14
CA ARG A 181 -13.66 5.06 40.54
C ARG A 181 -14.47 6.32 40.81
N GLY A 182 -14.92 7.04 39.77
CA GLY A 182 -15.81 8.19 39.90
C GLY A 182 -15.11 9.50 40.25
N ALA A 183 -13.85 9.67 39.89
CA ALA A 183 -13.19 10.97 39.97
C ALA A 183 -13.88 11.98 39.05
N ASP A 184 -14.18 13.18 39.56
CA ASP A 184 -14.84 14.25 38.83
C ASP A 184 -13.86 14.92 37.85
N PRO A 185 -14.07 14.78 36.53
CA PRO A 185 -13.20 15.40 35.54
C PRO A 185 -13.38 16.92 35.41
N LYS A 186 -14.35 17.50 36.12
CA LYS A 186 -14.59 18.95 36.19
C LYS A 186 -13.86 19.59 37.37
N GLY A 187 -13.22 18.79 38.21
CA GLY A 187 -12.37 19.25 39.29
C GLY A 187 -11.36 20.29 38.79
N ARG A 188 -11.15 21.32 39.59
CA ARG A 188 -10.20 22.39 39.29
C ARG A 188 -9.07 22.33 40.27
N GLY A 189 -7.85 22.23 39.75
CA GLY A 189 -6.66 22.31 40.58
C GLY A 189 -6.37 23.74 41.07
N HIS A 190 -5.24 23.92 41.72
CA HIS A 190 -4.85 25.17 42.38
C HIS A 190 -4.66 26.35 41.41
N TRP A 191 -4.41 26.08 40.13
CA TRP A 191 -4.35 27.09 39.07
C TRP A 191 -5.71 27.36 38.39
N GLY A 192 -6.81 26.80 38.93
CA GLY A 192 -8.15 26.89 38.34
C GLY A 192 -8.30 26.15 37.02
N ARG A 193 -7.31 25.35 36.62
CA ARG A 193 -7.33 24.57 35.38
C ARG A 193 -7.96 23.22 35.62
N THR A 194 -8.71 22.75 34.61
CA THR A 194 -9.25 21.39 34.57
C THR A 194 -8.20 20.39 34.05
N PRO A 195 -8.39 19.08 34.27
CA PRO A 195 -7.51 18.05 33.73
C PRO A 195 -7.25 18.19 32.23
N LEU A 196 -8.27 18.61 31.44
CA LEU A 196 -8.13 18.77 29.99
C LEU A 196 -7.06 19.80 29.56
N HIS A 197 -6.77 20.80 30.40
CA HIS A 197 -5.72 21.80 30.13
C HIS A 197 -4.30 21.21 30.17
N TYR A 198 -4.11 20.03 30.77
CA TYR A 198 -2.80 19.39 30.95
C TYR A 198 -2.58 18.17 30.05
N THR A 199 -3.51 17.90 29.13
CA THR A 199 -3.50 16.70 28.27
C THR A 199 -2.26 16.57 27.39
N PHE A 200 -1.56 17.67 27.10
CA PHE A 200 -0.26 17.63 26.42
C PHE A 200 0.80 16.82 27.18
N ASN A 201 0.70 16.67 28.50
CA ASN A 201 1.59 15.79 29.28
C ASN A 201 1.27 14.32 29.04
N LEU A 202 0.00 13.95 28.85
CA LEU A 202 -0.41 12.58 28.54
C LEU A 202 0.11 12.14 27.17
N MET A 203 0.21 13.06 26.21
CA MET A 203 0.71 12.75 24.87
C MET A 203 2.19 12.36 24.80
N ARG A 204 2.93 12.45 25.92
CA ARG A 204 4.27 11.86 26.03
C ARG A 204 4.25 10.34 26.17
N HIS A 205 3.07 9.78 26.44
CA HIS A 205 2.83 8.34 26.60
C HIS A 205 2.03 7.80 25.40
N PRO A 206 2.32 6.59 24.88
CA PRO A 206 1.58 5.98 23.76
C PRO A 206 0.06 5.94 23.99
N ASN A 207 -0.36 5.63 25.23
CA ASN A 207 -1.78 5.55 25.60
C ASN A 207 -2.41 6.87 26.05
N GLY A 208 -1.70 7.99 25.90
CA GLY A 208 -2.19 9.32 26.24
C GLY A 208 -3.51 9.65 25.57
N ALA A 209 -3.64 9.30 24.28
CA ALA A 209 -4.86 9.51 23.51
C ALA A 209 -6.09 8.86 24.15
N GLY A 210 -5.95 7.62 24.66
CA GLY A 210 -7.02 6.90 25.32
C GLY A 210 -7.45 7.55 26.65
N ALA A 211 -6.51 8.11 27.42
CA ALA A 211 -6.83 8.81 28.65
C ALA A 211 -7.52 10.17 28.40
N ILE A 212 -7.14 10.90 27.34
CA ILE A 212 -7.85 12.13 26.96
C ILE A 212 -9.30 11.81 26.57
N ARG A 213 -9.52 10.73 25.79
CA ARG A 213 -10.88 10.28 25.47
C ARG A 213 -11.68 9.91 26.71
N ALA A 214 -11.09 9.14 27.63
CA ALA A 214 -11.74 8.78 28.89
C ALA A 214 -12.15 10.01 29.72
N LEU A 215 -11.34 11.07 29.76
CA LEU A 215 -11.71 12.34 30.40
C LEU A 215 -12.94 12.97 29.75
N ILE A 216 -12.98 13.04 28.41
CA ILE A 216 -14.10 13.60 27.64
C ILE A 216 -15.36 12.75 27.86
N ASP A 217 -15.24 11.42 27.76
CA ASP A 217 -16.35 10.46 27.96
C ASP A 217 -16.91 10.52 29.39
N ALA A 218 -16.07 10.79 30.39
CA ALA A 218 -16.47 11.02 31.77
C ALA A 218 -17.15 12.39 32.00
N GLY A 219 -17.24 13.24 30.97
CA GLY A 219 -17.93 14.53 31.03
C GLY A 219 -17.04 15.72 31.40
N ALA A 220 -15.72 15.64 31.14
CA ALA A 220 -14.84 16.80 31.23
C ALA A 220 -15.34 17.94 30.33
N ASN A 221 -15.33 19.18 30.83
CA ASN A 221 -15.70 20.33 30.02
C ASN A 221 -14.58 20.69 29.03
N VAL A 222 -14.79 20.35 27.75
CA VAL A 222 -13.86 20.63 26.64
C VAL A 222 -13.65 22.12 26.36
N ASP A 223 -14.56 22.97 26.84
CA ASP A 223 -14.57 24.43 26.62
C ASP A 223 -14.33 25.24 27.90
N ASP A 224 -13.80 24.62 28.98
CA ASP A 224 -13.48 25.39 30.20
C ASP A 224 -12.39 26.44 29.91
N THR A 225 -12.58 27.68 30.35
CA THR A 225 -11.78 28.85 29.90
C THR A 225 -11.01 29.49 31.05
N LEU A 226 -9.85 28.96 31.45
CA LEU A 226 -9.09 29.55 32.57
C LEU A 226 -7.54 29.58 32.39
N PRO A 227 -6.89 30.77 32.45
CA PRO A 227 -7.41 32.13 32.39
C PRO A 227 -7.56 32.57 30.91
N ARG A 228 -8.78 32.48 30.36
CA ARG A 228 -9.13 32.82 28.96
C ARG A 228 -8.50 31.93 27.88
N ARG A 229 -8.07 30.72 28.22
CA ARG A 229 -7.59 29.74 27.24
C ARG A 229 -8.34 28.44 27.45
N THR A 230 -8.93 27.91 26.39
CA THR A 230 -9.55 26.58 26.42
C THR A 230 -8.48 25.48 26.39
N PRO A 231 -8.81 24.23 26.73
CA PRO A 231 -7.94 23.08 26.47
C PRO A 231 -7.39 23.06 25.04
N LEU A 232 -8.25 23.40 24.07
CA LEU A 232 -7.87 23.49 22.65
C LEU A 232 -6.82 24.59 22.42
N ASP A 233 -6.98 25.78 23.01
CA ASP A 233 -5.97 26.84 22.93
C ASP A 233 -4.64 26.37 23.51
N VAL A 234 -4.66 25.71 24.68
CA VAL A 234 -3.44 25.22 25.33
C VAL A 234 -2.72 24.22 24.42
N ALA A 235 -3.43 23.31 23.78
CA ALA A 235 -2.86 22.37 22.81
C ALA A 235 -2.15 23.07 21.64
N ILE A 236 -2.71 24.17 21.11
CA ILE A 236 -2.05 24.99 20.07
C ILE A 236 -0.75 25.58 20.62
N SER A 237 -0.78 26.28 21.77
CA SER A 237 0.44 26.92 22.31
C SER A 237 1.54 25.96 22.73
N ARG A 238 1.17 24.72 23.05
CA ARG A 238 2.11 23.67 23.44
C ARG A 238 2.58 22.87 22.22
N THR A 239 2.14 23.22 21.01
CA THR A 239 2.52 22.52 19.78
C THR A 239 2.20 21.04 19.89
N CYS A 240 0.97 20.72 20.33
CA CYS A 240 0.51 19.35 20.55
C CYS A 240 -0.71 18.99 19.67
N PRO A 241 -0.51 18.75 18.36
CA PRO A 241 -1.59 18.41 17.44
C PRO A 241 -2.41 17.16 17.86
N PRO A 242 -1.83 16.06 18.38
CA PRO A 242 -2.63 14.91 18.78
C PRO A 242 -3.67 15.23 19.86
N ALA A 243 -3.29 15.98 20.91
CA ALA A 243 -4.23 16.42 21.94
C ALA A 243 -5.29 17.36 21.34
N PHE A 244 -4.86 18.29 20.47
CA PHE A 244 -5.76 19.20 19.78
C PHE A 244 -6.85 18.45 18.99
N ARG A 245 -6.46 17.45 18.19
CA ARG A 245 -7.38 16.65 17.36
C ARG A 245 -8.41 15.90 18.20
N ILE A 246 -7.99 15.32 19.33
CA ILE A 246 -8.91 14.60 20.23
C ILE A 246 -9.91 15.56 20.89
N ILE A 247 -9.44 16.72 21.37
CA ILE A 247 -10.32 17.74 21.99
C ILE A 247 -11.28 18.31 20.94
N LEU A 248 -10.81 18.56 19.72
CA LEU A 248 -11.63 19.02 18.60
C LEU A 248 -12.72 17.99 18.25
N ALA A 249 -12.37 16.70 18.19
CA ALA A 249 -13.32 15.61 17.96
C ALA A 249 -14.36 15.49 19.08
N GLY A 250 -13.99 15.82 20.32
CA GLY A 250 -14.91 15.97 21.46
C GLY A 250 -15.80 17.22 21.41
N GLY A 251 -15.74 18.00 20.32
CA GLY A 251 -16.56 19.20 20.12
C GLY A 251 -15.91 20.51 20.55
N GLY A 252 -14.72 20.49 21.17
CA GLY A 252 -14.11 21.66 21.80
C GLY A 252 -13.81 22.84 20.87
N TRP A 253 -13.87 24.04 21.41
CA TRP A 253 -13.67 25.33 20.74
C TRP A 253 -12.45 26.06 21.29
N THR A 254 -11.90 26.99 20.51
CA THR A 254 -10.93 27.98 20.99
C THR A 254 -11.66 29.13 21.69
N SER A 255 -10.96 29.82 22.61
CA SER A 255 -11.51 31.01 23.27
C SER A 255 -11.82 32.14 22.28
N GLU A 256 -11.02 32.28 21.23
CA GLU A 256 -11.25 33.20 20.14
C GLU A 256 -12.03 32.52 19.00
N LYS A 257 -12.95 33.24 18.35
CA LYS A 257 -13.71 32.73 17.19
C LYS A 257 -12.85 32.42 15.96
N ASN A 258 -11.58 32.84 15.97
CA ASN A 258 -10.67 32.72 14.85
C ASN A 258 -9.41 31.97 15.29
N ILE A 259 -9.35 30.67 15.03
CA ILE A 259 -8.18 29.85 15.38
C ILE A 259 -6.96 30.35 14.59
N VAL A 260 -5.86 30.60 15.29
CA VAL A 260 -4.55 30.94 14.68
C VAL A 260 -3.58 29.82 14.99
N PHE A 261 -3.07 29.16 13.95
CA PHE A 261 -2.03 28.14 14.08
C PHE A 261 -0.66 28.79 13.99
N SER A 262 0.23 28.47 14.92
CA SER A 262 1.63 28.87 14.82
C SER A 262 2.37 28.00 13.80
N ASP A 263 3.39 28.55 13.15
CA ASP A 263 4.29 27.82 12.25
C ASP A 263 4.81 26.51 12.89
N ARG A 264 5.21 26.58 14.17
CA ARG A 264 5.65 25.42 14.95
C ARG A 264 4.58 24.34 15.07
N PHE A 265 3.31 24.73 15.18
CA PHE A 265 2.18 23.80 15.22
C PHE A 265 2.01 23.08 13.89
N LEU A 266 2.13 23.79 12.77
CA LEU A 266 2.01 23.20 11.43
C LEU A 266 3.18 22.25 11.11
N HIS A 267 4.37 22.52 11.64
CA HIS A 267 5.55 21.67 11.50
C HIS A 267 5.57 20.44 12.42
N ALA A 268 4.72 20.40 13.45
CA ALA A 268 4.63 19.24 14.33
C ALA A 268 3.96 18.06 13.60
N PRO A 269 4.27 16.81 13.99
CA PRO A 269 3.55 15.64 13.50
C PRO A 269 2.03 15.82 13.70
N GLU A 270 1.26 15.53 12.65
CA GLU A 270 -0.21 15.74 12.60
C GLU A 270 -0.67 17.22 12.68
N GLY A 271 0.24 18.19 12.62
CA GLY A 271 -0.06 19.62 12.68
C GLY A 271 -0.94 20.10 11.53
N THR A 272 -0.56 19.76 10.29
CA THR A 272 -1.37 20.02 9.09
C THR A 272 -2.66 19.20 9.08
N ASP A 273 -2.65 17.98 9.64
CA ASP A 273 -3.85 17.13 9.75
C ASP A 273 -4.89 17.76 10.68
N ALA A 274 -4.45 18.39 11.77
CA ALA A 274 -5.31 19.14 12.66
C ALA A 274 -6.00 20.35 11.98
N VAL A 275 -5.30 21.03 11.06
CA VAL A 275 -5.93 22.11 10.26
C VAL A 275 -7.00 21.54 9.34
N ILE A 276 -6.72 20.40 8.69
CA ILE A 276 -7.69 19.72 7.82
C ILE A 276 -8.92 19.30 8.63
N ASP A 277 -8.75 18.78 9.84
CA ASP A 277 -9.86 18.44 10.74
C ASP A 277 -10.73 19.66 11.08
N VAL A 278 -10.12 20.83 11.30
CA VAL A 278 -10.86 22.09 11.53
C VAL A 278 -11.66 22.51 10.30
N ILE A 279 -11.09 22.38 9.10
CA ILE A 279 -11.79 22.67 7.84
C ILE A 279 -12.98 21.72 7.66
N GLU A 280 -12.78 20.42 7.88
CA GLU A 280 -13.81 19.39 7.75
C GLU A 280 -14.93 19.58 8.78
N ALA A 281 -14.59 20.01 10.00
CA ALA A 281 -15.54 20.40 11.03
C ALA A 281 -16.26 21.73 10.73
N LYS A 282 -15.94 22.40 9.62
CA LYS A 282 -16.50 23.71 9.19
C LYS A 282 -16.38 24.80 10.26
N LYS A 283 -15.34 24.74 11.10
CA LYS A 283 -15.09 25.76 12.12
C LYS A 283 -14.43 26.99 11.50
N LEU A 284 -14.66 28.15 12.10
CA LEU A 284 -14.03 29.41 11.68
C LEU A 284 -12.57 29.43 12.15
N PHE A 285 -11.64 29.65 11.23
CA PHE A 285 -10.22 29.86 11.54
C PHE A 285 -9.56 30.80 10.54
N GLY A 286 -8.47 31.41 11.01
CA GLY A 286 -7.75 32.46 10.31
C GLY A 286 -6.59 31.83 9.60
N PHE A 287 -6.55 31.97 8.28
CA PHE A 287 -5.44 31.49 7.48
C PHE A 287 -4.71 32.66 6.85
N MET A 288 -3.39 32.73 7.04
CA MET A 288 -2.54 33.71 6.36
C MET A 288 -2.08 33.10 5.04
N PRO A 289 -2.32 33.73 3.88
CA PRO A 289 -1.86 33.23 2.59
C PRO A 289 -0.33 33.08 2.55
N GLY A 290 0.20 31.99 2.00
CA GLY A 290 1.64 31.78 1.81
C GLY A 290 2.11 30.33 1.98
N GLN A 291 3.33 30.15 2.48
CA GLN A 291 3.99 28.84 2.65
C GLN A 291 3.18 27.85 3.52
N ASP A 292 2.43 28.37 4.49
CA ASP A 292 1.60 27.56 5.37
C ASP A 292 0.41 26.93 4.61
N SER A 293 -0.25 27.68 3.71
CA SER A 293 -1.42 27.18 2.95
C SER A 293 -1.02 26.08 1.99
N ASP A 294 0.17 26.23 1.42
CA ASP A 294 0.70 25.38 0.39
C ASP A 294 0.97 23.98 0.98
N ARG A 295 1.59 23.91 2.16
CA ARG A 295 1.83 22.64 2.87
C ARG A 295 0.54 21.94 3.29
N VAL A 296 -0.43 22.69 3.81
CA VAL A 296 -1.73 22.13 4.20
C VAL A 296 -2.49 21.62 2.96
N LEU A 297 -2.36 22.28 1.80
CA LEU A 297 -2.97 21.83 0.55
C LEU A 297 -2.40 20.49 0.06
N CYS A 298 -1.06 20.35 0.03
CA CYS A 298 -0.45 19.05 -0.31
C CYS A 298 -0.90 17.95 0.65
N ARG A 299 -0.92 18.22 1.96
CA ARG A 299 -1.39 17.24 2.95
C ARG A 299 -2.86 16.88 2.77
N ALA A 300 -3.72 17.85 2.44
CA ALA A 300 -5.14 17.62 2.16
C ALA A 300 -5.35 16.72 0.94
N ALA A 301 -4.51 16.88 -0.10
CA ALA A 301 -4.50 16.02 -1.26
C ALA A 301 -4.06 14.59 -0.90
N GLN A 302 -2.97 14.43 -0.12
CA GLN A 302 -2.50 13.13 0.38
C GLN A 302 -3.53 12.38 1.22
N ARG A 303 -4.24 13.09 2.11
CA ARG A 303 -5.29 12.52 2.96
C ARG A 303 -6.57 12.19 2.20
N GLY A 304 -6.71 12.74 0.99
CA GLY A 304 -7.90 12.56 0.18
C GLY A 304 -9.10 13.35 0.70
N SER A 305 -8.91 14.63 1.03
CA SER A 305 -9.94 15.53 1.57
C SER A 305 -10.40 16.60 0.55
N PRO A 306 -11.33 16.28 -0.39
CA PRO A 306 -11.88 17.21 -1.39
C PRO A 306 -12.35 18.55 -0.83
N ASN A 307 -13.02 18.53 0.33
CA ASN A 307 -13.55 19.74 0.97
C ASN A 307 -12.43 20.66 1.45
N ALA A 308 -11.38 20.10 2.04
CA ALA A 308 -10.22 20.87 2.48
C ALA A 308 -9.47 21.47 1.29
N ILE A 309 -9.27 20.69 0.21
CA ILE A 309 -8.63 21.15 -1.01
C ILE A 309 -9.38 22.36 -1.60
N ARG A 310 -10.70 22.22 -1.83
CA ARG A 310 -11.53 23.32 -2.38
C ARG A 310 -11.51 24.55 -1.50
N TRP A 311 -11.58 24.38 -0.17
CA TRP A 311 -11.53 25.50 0.76
C TRP A 311 -10.20 26.24 0.69
N LEU A 312 -9.07 25.52 0.67
CA LEU A 312 -7.72 26.09 0.60
C LEU A 312 -7.47 26.81 -0.73
N LEU A 313 -7.92 26.22 -1.84
CA LEU A 313 -7.87 26.83 -3.17
C LEU A 313 -8.72 28.12 -3.24
N GLY A 314 -9.87 28.15 -2.58
CA GLY A 314 -10.70 29.35 -2.44
C GLY A 314 -10.01 30.48 -1.66
N ARG A 315 -8.98 30.16 -0.87
CA ARG A 315 -8.16 31.12 -0.10
C ARG A 315 -6.83 31.46 -0.76
N GLY A 316 -6.61 31.02 -2.00
CA GLY A 316 -5.41 31.37 -2.77
C GLY A 316 -4.19 30.50 -2.48
N ALA A 317 -4.36 29.30 -1.92
CA ALA A 317 -3.28 28.31 -1.82
C ALA A 317 -2.72 27.99 -3.23
N ASN A 318 -1.40 27.85 -3.34
CA ASN A 318 -0.75 27.58 -4.62
C ASN A 318 -1.05 26.14 -5.08
N PRO A 319 -1.78 25.91 -6.19
CA PRO A 319 -2.11 24.55 -6.64
C PRO A 319 -0.91 23.78 -7.22
N ASN A 320 0.23 24.46 -7.43
CA ASN A 320 1.46 23.88 -7.96
C ASN A 320 2.54 23.68 -6.89
N ILE A 321 2.19 23.76 -5.61
CA ILE A 321 3.13 23.43 -4.55
C ILE A 321 3.68 22.01 -4.74
N ARG A 322 4.96 21.81 -4.40
CA ARG A 322 5.63 20.51 -4.42
C ARG A 322 6.00 20.10 -3.01
N ASP A 323 5.75 18.85 -2.66
CA ASP A 323 6.27 18.26 -1.44
C ASP A 323 7.72 17.75 -1.60
N ASP A 324 8.23 17.06 -0.58
CA ASP A 324 9.60 16.53 -0.56
C ASP A 324 9.84 15.45 -1.65
N GLN A 325 8.78 14.87 -2.23
CA GLN A 325 8.85 13.95 -3.37
C GLN A 325 8.67 14.67 -4.71
N GLY A 326 8.63 16.00 -4.72
CA GLY A 326 8.37 16.80 -5.91
C GLY A 326 6.90 16.77 -6.37
N ARG A 327 6.01 16.12 -5.61
CA ARG A 327 4.62 15.89 -6.02
C ARG A 327 3.76 17.11 -5.77
N THR A 328 2.93 17.42 -6.76
CA THR A 328 1.88 18.44 -6.66
C THR A 328 0.56 17.84 -6.15
N PRO A 329 -0.40 18.65 -5.66
CA PRO A 329 -1.74 18.18 -5.32
C PRO A 329 -2.43 17.34 -6.42
N LEU A 330 -2.12 17.60 -7.70
CA LEU A 330 -2.61 16.79 -8.83
C LEU A 330 -2.08 15.35 -8.83
N HIS A 331 -0.86 15.09 -8.35
CA HIS A 331 -0.33 13.73 -8.28
C HIS A 331 -1.16 12.86 -7.31
N TYR A 332 -1.71 13.47 -6.27
CA TYR A 332 -2.57 12.80 -5.29
C TYR A 332 -4.04 12.73 -5.72
N SER A 333 -4.49 13.53 -6.70
CA SER A 333 -5.88 13.46 -7.16
C SER A 333 -6.22 12.14 -7.87
N VAL A 334 -5.21 11.38 -8.31
CA VAL A 334 -5.39 10.03 -8.88
C VAL A 334 -6.22 9.13 -7.95
N ASP A 335 -5.94 9.16 -6.64
CA ASP A 335 -6.64 8.34 -5.64
C ASP A 335 -8.06 8.86 -5.34
N LEU A 336 -8.26 10.17 -5.51
CA LEU A 336 -9.53 10.84 -5.28
C LEU A 336 -10.57 10.55 -6.37
N ILE A 337 -10.13 10.40 -7.62
CA ILE A 337 -11.00 10.23 -8.81
C ILE A 337 -11.84 8.92 -8.76
N THR A 338 -11.64 8.07 -7.76
CA THR A 338 -12.54 6.95 -7.45
C THR A 338 -13.97 7.38 -7.12
N ARG A 339 -14.20 8.65 -6.72
CA ARG A 339 -15.51 9.20 -6.33
C ARG A 339 -15.83 10.50 -7.09
N PRO A 340 -17.12 10.90 -7.19
CA PRO A 340 -17.53 12.15 -7.85
C PRO A 340 -16.80 13.39 -7.31
N GLU A 341 -16.56 13.44 -5.99
CA GLU A 341 -15.88 14.55 -5.32
C GLU A 341 -14.41 14.69 -5.77
N GLY A 342 -13.79 13.59 -6.22
CA GLY A 342 -12.44 13.61 -6.79
C GLY A 342 -12.36 14.28 -8.15
N GLU A 343 -13.39 14.10 -9.00
CA GLU A 343 -13.50 14.81 -10.28
C GLU A 343 -13.70 16.31 -10.07
N GLU A 344 -14.53 16.68 -9.09
CA GLU A 344 -14.70 18.09 -8.69
C GLU A 344 -13.38 18.67 -8.17
N THR A 345 -12.62 17.89 -7.40
CA THR A 345 -11.31 18.29 -6.88
C THR A 345 -10.29 18.51 -8.00
N LEU A 346 -10.21 17.57 -8.95
CA LEU A 346 -9.35 17.71 -10.13
C LEU A 346 -9.72 18.97 -10.94
N SER A 347 -11.01 19.21 -11.15
CA SER A 347 -11.50 20.39 -11.86
C SER A 347 -11.13 21.67 -11.12
N ALA A 348 -11.35 21.73 -9.81
CA ALA A 348 -10.99 22.88 -8.98
C ALA A 348 -9.49 23.18 -8.98
N LEU A 349 -8.63 22.15 -8.97
CA LEU A 349 -7.18 22.32 -9.08
C LEU A 349 -6.79 22.95 -10.42
N ILE A 350 -7.33 22.44 -11.53
CA ILE A 350 -7.02 22.93 -12.88
C ILE A 350 -7.56 24.34 -13.10
N GLU A 351 -8.78 24.63 -12.66
CA GLU A 351 -9.37 25.98 -12.70
C GLU A 351 -8.52 27.02 -11.96
N LYS A 352 -7.78 26.59 -10.93
CA LYS A 352 -6.87 27.44 -10.16
C LYS A 352 -5.46 27.52 -10.74
N GLY A 353 -5.22 26.88 -11.89
CA GLY A 353 -3.95 26.93 -12.61
C GLY A 353 -2.96 25.82 -12.26
N ALA A 354 -3.44 24.68 -11.76
CA ALA A 354 -2.59 23.50 -11.58
C ALA A 354 -2.03 23.03 -12.94
N HIS A 355 -0.73 22.79 -13.01
CA HIS A 355 -0.06 22.26 -14.21
C HIS A 355 -0.36 20.77 -14.36
N ILE A 356 -1.20 20.44 -15.34
CA ILE A 356 -1.68 19.06 -15.57
C ILE A 356 -0.56 18.05 -15.80
N ASP A 357 0.52 18.49 -16.44
CA ASP A 357 1.70 17.69 -16.79
C ASP A 357 2.91 17.95 -15.87
N ALA A 358 2.68 18.50 -14.67
CA ALA A 358 3.76 18.65 -13.69
C ALA A 358 4.41 17.30 -13.37
N THR A 359 5.74 17.27 -13.26
CA THR A 359 6.49 16.07 -12.89
C THR A 359 6.89 16.05 -11.43
N ASP A 360 6.89 14.86 -10.83
CA ASP A 360 7.50 14.59 -9.52
C ASP A 360 9.01 14.34 -9.62
N SER A 361 9.66 14.01 -8.50
CA SER A 361 11.12 13.74 -8.45
C SER A 361 11.56 12.51 -9.24
N ASP A 362 10.64 11.60 -9.59
CA ASP A 362 10.90 10.47 -10.50
C ASP A 362 10.62 10.84 -11.98
N GLU A 363 10.41 12.13 -12.25
CA GLU A 363 9.96 12.66 -13.54
C GLU A 363 8.58 12.13 -13.99
N LYS A 364 7.74 11.66 -13.05
CA LYS A 364 6.42 11.10 -13.37
C LYS A 364 5.34 12.17 -13.35
N THR A 365 4.43 12.13 -14.33
CA THR A 365 3.23 12.99 -14.34
C THR A 365 2.06 12.36 -13.58
N PRO A 366 1.02 13.13 -13.20
CA PRO A 366 -0.22 12.58 -12.65
C PRO A 366 -0.87 11.52 -13.54
N LEU A 367 -0.82 11.70 -14.88
CA LEU A 367 -1.32 10.72 -15.84
C LEU A 367 -0.52 9.41 -15.76
N GLN A 368 0.81 9.47 -15.69
CA GLN A 368 1.66 8.28 -15.55
C GLN A 368 1.42 7.56 -14.21
N LEU A 369 1.16 8.29 -13.13
CA LEU A 369 0.74 7.68 -11.85
C LEU A 369 -0.63 6.99 -11.96
N ALA A 370 -1.58 7.57 -12.70
CA ALA A 370 -2.88 6.94 -12.96
C ALA A 370 -2.73 5.63 -13.73
N VAL A 371 -1.85 5.61 -14.73
CA VAL A 371 -1.49 4.40 -15.48
C VAL A 371 -0.83 3.35 -14.60
N ALA A 372 0.15 3.73 -13.77
CA ALA A 372 0.84 2.81 -12.86
C ALA A 372 -0.10 2.19 -11.80
N LYS A 373 -1.20 2.87 -11.47
CA LYS A 373 -2.26 2.39 -10.56
C LYS A 373 -3.41 1.67 -11.28
N SER A 374 -3.33 1.50 -12.61
CA SER A 374 -4.38 0.92 -13.44
C SER A 374 -5.75 1.61 -13.29
N SER A 375 -5.76 2.92 -13.02
CA SER A 375 -6.99 3.67 -12.77
C SER A 375 -7.57 4.23 -14.07
N CYS A 376 -8.42 3.44 -14.75
CA CYS A 376 -9.08 3.82 -15.99
C CYS A 376 -9.78 5.17 -15.93
N ARG A 377 -10.52 5.38 -14.84
CA ARG A 377 -11.26 6.62 -14.63
C ARG A 377 -10.34 7.81 -14.52
N ALA A 378 -9.24 7.70 -13.76
CA ALA A 378 -8.25 8.77 -13.66
C ALA A 378 -7.58 9.04 -15.02
N VAL A 379 -7.18 8.00 -15.75
CA VAL A 379 -6.59 8.13 -17.10
C VAL A 379 -7.53 8.91 -18.02
N GLN A 380 -8.79 8.48 -18.15
CA GLN A 380 -9.77 9.18 -18.98
C GLN A 380 -9.98 10.64 -18.55
N SER A 381 -10.01 10.90 -17.25
CA SER A 381 -10.27 12.22 -16.71
C SER A 381 -9.12 13.21 -16.88
N PHE A 382 -7.87 12.74 -16.82
CA PHE A 382 -6.70 13.54 -17.17
C PHE A 382 -6.63 13.81 -18.68
N LEU A 383 -6.85 12.79 -19.52
CA LEU A 383 -6.85 12.95 -20.98
C LEU A 383 -7.93 13.92 -21.47
N ARG A 384 -9.16 13.84 -20.94
CA ARG A 384 -10.24 14.79 -21.25
C ARG A 384 -9.90 16.24 -20.92
N ARG A 385 -8.94 16.46 -20.03
CA ARG A 385 -8.49 17.78 -19.58
C ARG A 385 -7.18 18.19 -20.24
N GLY A 386 -6.73 17.44 -21.26
CA GLY A 386 -5.58 17.79 -22.09
C GLY A 386 -4.23 17.38 -21.52
N ALA A 387 -4.19 16.39 -20.61
CA ALA A 387 -2.92 15.82 -20.16
C ALA A 387 -2.18 15.21 -21.36
N ASP A 388 -0.93 15.59 -21.54
CA ASP A 388 -0.10 15.06 -22.63
C ASP A 388 0.40 13.66 -22.25
N PRO A 389 0.01 12.59 -22.98
CA PRO A 389 0.54 11.25 -22.72
C PRO A 389 2.05 11.17 -22.91
N HIS A 390 2.67 12.13 -23.61
CA HIS A 390 4.11 12.24 -23.85
C HIS A 390 4.88 13.01 -22.78
N ALA A 391 4.19 13.68 -21.85
CA ALA A 391 4.84 14.46 -20.81
C ALA A 391 5.45 13.57 -19.71
N GLY A 392 6.56 14.04 -19.14
CA GLY A 392 7.34 13.33 -18.12
C GLY A 392 8.72 12.90 -18.61
N GLY A 393 9.45 12.18 -17.77
CA GLY A 393 10.83 11.74 -17.98
C GLY A 393 11.02 10.78 -19.17
N PRO A 394 12.09 9.94 -19.19
CA PRO A 394 12.41 9.06 -20.32
C PRO A 394 11.31 8.04 -20.71
N PHE A 395 10.20 7.99 -19.96
CA PHE A 395 8.99 7.21 -20.24
C PHE A 395 7.82 8.05 -20.79
N GLY A 396 8.08 9.26 -21.31
CA GLY A 396 7.09 10.06 -22.03
C GLY A 396 6.36 9.23 -23.11
N ALA A 397 7.03 8.33 -23.82
CA ALA A 397 6.34 7.27 -24.57
C ALA A 397 6.01 6.09 -23.64
N ALA A 398 4.78 5.55 -23.70
CA ALA A 398 4.45 4.32 -22.98
C ALA A 398 5.39 3.20 -23.45
N SER A 399 6.21 2.69 -22.54
CA SER A 399 7.10 1.57 -22.88
C SER A 399 6.26 0.35 -23.28
N PRO A 400 6.77 -0.53 -24.17
CA PRO A 400 6.12 -1.81 -24.45
C PRO A 400 5.75 -2.61 -23.20
N GLY A 401 6.62 -2.58 -22.17
CA GLY A 401 6.38 -3.23 -20.89
C GLY A 401 5.19 -2.63 -20.13
N LEU A 402 5.01 -1.31 -20.20
CA LEU A 402 3.89 -0.62 -19.57
C LEU A 402 2.56 -0.98 -20.25
N VAL A 403 2.51 -1.02 -21.58
CA VAL A 403 1.31 -1.45 -22.31
C VAL A 403 0.94 -2.88 -21.93
N VAL A 404 1.92 -3.79 -21.87
CA VAL A 404 1.68 -5.18 -21.48
C VAL A 404 1.22 -5.28 -20.02
N SER A 405 1.80 -4.52 -19.09
CA SER A 405 1.34 -4.52 -17.68
C SER A 405 -0.07 -3.95 -17.55
N MET A 406 -0.42 -2.92 -18.34
CA MET A 406 -1.80 -2.40 -18.37
C MET A 406 -2.77 -3.47 -18.84
N LEU A 407 -2.40 -4.30 -19.83
CA LEU A 407 -3.22 -5.42 -20.30
C LEU A 407 -3.39 -6.53 -19.25
N GLU A 408 -2.63 -6.58 -18.17
CA GLU A 408 -2.90 -7.51 -17.07
C GLU A 408 -4.17 -7.11 -16.31
N ASP A 409 -4.51 -5.81 -16.31
CA ASP A 409 -5.73 -5.28 -15.70
C ASP A 409 -6.99 -5.59 -16.53
N PRO A 410 -8.14 -5.89 -15.91
CA PRO A 410 -9.42 -6.09 -16.60
C PRO A 410 -9.79 -4.98 -17.59
N ASP A 411 -9.52 -3.73 -17.23
CA ASP A 411 -9.88 -2.56 -18.03
C ASP A 411 -8.70 -2.03 -18.87
N GLY A 412 -7.59 -2.80 -18.93
CA GLY A 412 -6.35 -2.47 -19.62
C GLY A 412 -6.52 -2.05 -21.08
N ILE A 413 -7.35 -2.77 -21.82
CA ILE A 413 -7.64 -2.47 -23.23
C ILE A 413 -8.28 -1.09 -23.35
N SER A 414 -9.27 -0.79 -22.52
CA SER A 414 -9.96 0.51 -22.50
C SER A 414 -8.99 1.66 -22.20
N MET A 415 -8.03 1.47 -21.31
CA MET A 415 -6.99 2.47 -21.02
C MET A 415 -6.10 2.73 -22.23
N VAL A 416 -5.60 1.66 -22.87
CA VAL A 416 -4.70 1.78 -24.02
C VAL A 416 -5.42 2.44 -25.18
N LEU A 417 -6.70 2.09 -25.44
CA LEU A 417 -7.50 2.76 -26.47
C LEU A 417 -7.69 4.26 -26.19
N ALA A 418 -7.95 4.64 -24.93
CA ALA A 418 -8.06 6.04 -24.54
C ALA A 418 -6.75 6.81 -24.79
N LEU A 419 -5.61 6.20 -24.46
CA LEU A 419 -4.29 6.78 -24.70
C LEU A 419 -3.94 6.87 -26.20
N ILE A 420 -4.29 5.85 -27.00
CA ILE A 420 -4.15 5.92 -28.47
C ILE A 420 -5.00 7.05 -29.04
N GLY A 421 -6.22 7.24 -28.51
CA GLY A 421 -7.08 8.37 -28.87
C GLY A 421 -6.47 9.73 -28.53
N ALA A 422 -5.56 9.78 -27.54
CA ALA A 422 -4.76 10.95 -27.19
C ALA A 422 -3.39 10.99 -27.89
N GLU A 423 -3.22 10.24 -28.99
CA GLU A 423 -2.00 10.19 -29.81
C GLU A 423 -0.74 9.65 -29.08
N MET A 424 -0.93 8.80 -28.07
CA MET A 424 0.18 8.09 -27.42
C MET A 424 0.96 7.23 -28.44
N THR A 425 2.29 7.23 -28.32
CA THR A 425 3.19 6.34 -29.07
C THR A 425 3.97 5.43 -28.14
N ILE A 426 4.47 4.31 -28.66
CA ILE A 426 5.27 3.32 -27.91
C ILE A 426 6.76 3.51 -28.24
N ASP A 427 7.65 3.36 -27.26
CA ASP A 427 9.11 3.37 -27.51
C ASP A 427 9.56 2.14 -28.34
N LYS A 428 10.47 2.38 -29.28
CA LYS A 428 10.96 1.42 -30.28
C LYS A 428 12.01 0.43 -29.75
N ARG A 429 12.37 0.44 -28.46
CA ARG A 429 13.46 -0.37 -27.89
C ARG A 429 12.93 -1.63 -27.18
N PRO A 430 13.00 -2.84 -27.78
CA PRO A 430 12.59 -4.04 -27.09
C PRO A 430 13.67 -4.52 -26.12
N ARG A 431 13.28 -4.86 -24.89
CA ARG A 431 14.09 -5.63 -23.92
C ARG A 431 13.34 -6.80 -23.28
N TYR A 432 12.11 -7.13 -23.72
CA TYR A 432 11.24 -8.04 -22.97
C TYR A 432 10.64 -9.19 -23.80
N TYR A 433 10.47 -10.34 -23.14
CA TYR A 433 9.79 -11.52 -23.67
C TYR A 433 8.33 -11.54 -23.19
N LEU A 434 7.39 -11.71 -24.11
CA LEU A 434 5.96 -11.84 -23.81
C LEU A 434 5.62 -13.24 -23.30
N ASN A 435 4.91 -13.32 -22.18
CA ASN A 435 4.38 -14.58 -21.67
C ASN A 435 3.13 -15.03 -22.47
N ALA A 436 2.71 -16.29 -22.33
CA ALA A 436 1.58 -16.84 -23.08
C ALA A 436 0.22 -16.21 -22.70
N HIS A 437 0.05 -15.73 -21.46
CA HIS A 437 -1.20 -15.12 -20.99
C HIS A 437 -1.44 -13.74 -21.59
N SER A 438 -0.38 -12.95 -21.77
CA SER A 438 -0.47 -11.63 -22.41
C SER A 438 -0.80 -11.71 -23.90
N ARG A 439 -0.52 -12.85 -24.57
CA ARG A 439 -0.75 -13.00 -26.02
C ARG A 439 -2.23 -12.88 -26.42
N SER A 440 -3.14 -13.48 -25.65
CA SER A 440 -4.58 -13.42 -25.95
C SER A 440 -5.11 -11.99 -25.87
N ARG A 441 -4.72 -11.25 -24.84
CA ARG A 441 -5.08 -9.84 -24.67
C ARG A 441 -4.39 -8.90 -25.64
N CYS A 442 -3.16 -9.20 -26.07
CA CYS A 442 -2.53 -8.44 -27.15
C CYS A 442 -3.30 -8.60 -28.47
N LEU A 443 -3.78 -9.82 -28.78
CA LEU A 443 -4.64 -10.06 -29.95
C LEU A 443 -5.99 -9.34 -29.82
N GLU A 444 -6.58 -9.34 -28.64
CA GLU A 444 -7.81 -8.60 -28.37
C GLU A 444 -7.61 -7.09 -28.54
N LEU A 445 -6.55 -6.52 -27.96
CA LEU A 445 -6.18 -5.12 -28.15
C LEU A 445 -5.98 -4.79 -29.64
N VAL A 446 -5.25 -5.61 -30.39
CA VAL A 446 -5.07 -5.42 -31.83
C VAL A 446 -6.42 -5.37 -32.54
N ARG A 447 -7.37 -6.26 -32.19
CA ARG A 447 -8.72 -6.24 -32.78
C ARG A 447 -9.44 -4.94 -32.44
N GLU A 448 -9.41 -4.48 -31.19
CA GLU A 448 -10.07 -3.24 -30.78
C GLU A 448 -9.43 -1.99 -31.42
N VAL A 449 -8.09 -1.91 -31.47
CA VAL A 449 -7.37 -0.83 -32.16
C VAL A 449 -7.75 -0.78 -33.64
N ARG A 450 -7.88 -1.95 -34.29
CA ARG A 450 -8.32 -2.04 -35.69
C ARG A 450 -9.78 -1.63 -35.90
N LYS A 451 -10.66 -1.77 -34.91
CA LYS A 451 -12.03 -1.23 -35.00
C LYS A 451 -12.03 0.30 -35.05
N ILE A 452 -11.23 0.95 -34.19
CA ILE A 452 -11.15 2.42 -34.15
C ILE A 452 -10.24 3.01 -35.24
N LEU A 453 -9.35 2.21 -35.84
CA LEU A 453 -8.47 2.61 -36.94
C LEU A 453 -9.23 3.17 -38.17
N VAL A 454 -10.48 2.75 -38.36
CA VAL A 454 -11.35 3.21 -39.45
C VAL A 454 -11.79 4.67 -39.21
N GLU A 455 -11.79 5.15 -37.98
CA GLU A 455 -12.17 6.50 -37.60
C GLU A 455 -11.10 7.53 -37.99
N ALA A 456 -11.52 8.65 -38.62
CA ALA A 456 -10.60 9.61 -39.22
C ALA A 456 -9.62 10.32 -38.26
N PRO A 457 -9.99 10.75 -37.03
CA PRO A 457 -9.06 11.50 -36.19
C PRO A 457 -7.99 10.62 -35.53
N THR A 458 -8.28 9.35 -35.27
CA THR A 458 -7.38 8.42 -34.56
C THR A 458 -6.56 7.55 -35.51
N ARG A 459 -6.84 7.57 -36.81
CA ARG A 459 -6.20 6.72 -37.83
C ARG A 459 -4.67 6.75 -37.74
N ASN A 460 -4.06 7.93 -37.73
CA ASN A 460 -2.60 8.05 -37.73
C ASN A 460 -1.99 7.50 -36.44
N ALA A 461 -2.62 7.78 -35.29
CA ALA A 461 -2.20 7.25 -33.99
C ALA A 461 -2.32 5.72 -33.95
N CYS A 462 -3.42 5.15 -34.46
CA CYS A 462 -3.61 3.71 -34.56
C CYS A 462 -2.56 3.06 -35.48
N VAL A 463 -2.28 3.65 -36.65
CA VAL A 463 -1.22 3.17 -37.55
C VAL A 463 0.14 3.22 -36.85
N ALA A 464 0.48 4.32 -36.17
CA ALA A 464 1.75 4.48 -35.45
C ALA A 464 1.88 3.49 -34.27
N PHE A 465 0.79 3.28 -33.53
CA PHE A 465 0.71 2.30 -32.46
C PHE A 465 0.93 0.89 -32.99
N LEU A 466 0.13 0.45 -33.97
CA LEU A 466 0.23 -0.88 -34.59
C LEU A 466 1.60 -1.10 -35.22
N SER A 467 2.14 -0.07 -35.87
CA SER A 467 3.48 -0.04 -36.48
C SER A 467 4.56 -0.46 -35.49
N THR A 468 4.45 0.02 -34.24
CA THR A 468 5.40 -0.27 -33.18
C THR A 468 5.04 -1.55 -32.44
N PHE A 469 3.75 -1.82 -32.23
CA PHE A 469 3.24 -2.93 -31.44
C PHE A 469 3.35 -4.29 -32.14
N TYR A 470 3.10 -4.37 -33.45
CA TYR A 470 3.16 -5.65 -34.18
C TYR A 470 4.54 -6.34 -34.12
N PRO A 471 5.66 -5.65 -34.40
CA PRO A 471 6.98 -6.27 -34.26
C PRO A 471 7.30 -6.73 -32.83
N LEU A 472 6.74 -6.06 -31.82
CA LEU A 472 6.96 -6.40 -30.41
C LEU A 472 6.24 -7.69 -30.00
N VAL A 473 5.01 -7.89 -30.51
CA VAL A 473 4.19 -9.06 -30.15
C VAL A 473 4.41 -10.24 -31.10
N GLY A 474 4.78 -9.98 -32.35
CA GLY A 474 4.99 -11.01 -33.37
C GLY A 474 3.70 -11.71 -33.83
N THR A 475 2.53 -11.19 -33.46
CA THR A 475 1.21 -11.72 -33.86
C THR A 475 0.47 -10.71 -34.74
N TYR A 476 -0.08 -11.19 -35.85
CA TYR A 476 -0.77 -10.38 -36.86
C TYR A 476 -2.24 -10.80 -36.97
N PRO A 477 -3.10 -10.01 -37.65
CA PRO A 477 -4.53 -10.31 -37.79
C PRO A 477 -4.89 -11.67 -38.39
N GLY A 478 -3.98 -12.27 -39.17
CA GLY A 478 -4.15 -13.62 -39.73
C GLY A 478 -5.10 -13.65 -40.94
N SER A 479 -5.73 -14.80 -41.18
CA SER A 479 -6.51 -15.07 -42.40
C SER A 479 -7.95 -14.56 -42.38
N ASP A 480 -8.51 -14.33 -41.20
CA ASP A 480 -9.96 -14.24 -41.03
C ASP A 480 -10.49 -12.82 -41.28
N ILE A 481 -9.63 -11.81 -41.19
CA ILE A 481 -9.99 -10.39 -41.37
C ILE A 481 -8.97 -9.76 -42.33
N PRO A 482 -9.41 -9.13 -43.44
CA PRO A 482 -8.49 -8.45 -44.36
C PRO A 482 -7.81 -7.27 -43.68
N LEU A 483 -6.62 -6.90 -44.16
CA LEU A 483 -5.97 -5.63 -43.83
C LEU A 483 -6.81 -4.48 -44.43
N TYR A 484 -6.86 -3.33 -43.76
CA TYR A 484 -7.48 -2.12 -44.30
C TYR A 484 -6.54 -1.42 -45.28
N GLU A 485 -7.11 -0.63 -46.19
CA GLU A 485 -6.35 0.16 -47.18
C GLU A 485 -5.34 1.11 -46.51
N CYS A 486 -5.64 1.62 -45.31
CA CYS A 486 -4.71 2.46 -44.55
C CYS A 486 -3.54 1.68 -43.92
N GLU A 487 -3.63 0.34 -43.82
CA GLU A 487 -2.60 -0.51 -43.24
C GLU A 487 -1.56 -0.95 -44.27
N ILE A 488 -1.91 -1.03 -45.55
CA ILE A 488 -1.07 -1.63 -46.59
C ILE A 488 -1.09 -0.79 -47.85
N LYS A 489 0.08 -0.63 -48.48
CA LYS A 489 0.21 0.09 -49.75
C LYS A 489 1.11 -0.67 -50.71
N LEU A 490 0.66 -0.79 -51.96
CA LEU A 490 1.51 -1.24 -53.05
C LEU A 490 2.50 -0.14 -53.41
N THR A 491 3.80 -0.42 -53.34
CA THR A 491 4.85 0.58 -53.63
C THR A 491 5.41 0.45 -55.04
N LYS A 492 5.45 -0.77 -55.58
CA LYS A 492 5.82 -1.05 -56.96
C LYS A 492 4.71 -1.85 -57.63
N THR A 493 4.25 -1.35 -58.77
CA THR A 493 3.25 -2.03 -59.62
C THR A 493 3.89 -3.08 -60.52
N GLU A 494 5.22 -3.04 -60.68
CA GLU A 494 5.99 -4.06 -61.38
C GLU A 494 6.28 -5.25 -60.47
N LYS A 495 6.22 -6.46 -61.04
CA LYS A 495 6.58 -7.70 -60.34
C LYS A 495 8.05 -7.65 -59.93
N SER A 496 8.31 -7.93 -58.66
CA SER A 496 9.68 -7.97 -58.09
C SER A 496 10.31 -9.36 -58.21
N GLY A 497 9.49 -10.38 -58.47
CA GLY A 497 9.92 -11.75 -58.70
C GLY A 497 8.75 -12.65 -59.09
N GLU A 498 9.07 -13.85 -59.53
CA GLU A 498 8.11 -14.86 -59.96
C GLU A 498 8.35 -16.17 -59.20
N GLY A 499 7.28 -16.75 -58.66
CA GLY A 499 7.29 -18.12 -58.14
C GLY A 499 6.73 -19.11 -59.16
N GLY A 500 6.75 -20.40 -58.85
CA GLY A 500 6.19 -21.44 -59.73
C GLY A 500 4.73 -21.22 -60.12
N PHE A 501 3.94 -20.53 -59.29
CA PHE A 501 2.49 -20.34 -59.48
C PHE A 501 1.95 -18.95 -59.07
N SER A 502 2.80 -17.93 -58.90
CA SER A 502 2.38 -16.65 -58.29
C SER A 502 3.32 -15.50 -58.65
N ASP A 503 2.80 -14.28 -58.58
CA ASP A 503 3.56 -13.06 -58.80
C ASP A 503 3.76 -12.33 -57.46
N CYS A 504 4.96 -11.81 -57.22
CA CYS A 504 5.32 -11.13 -55.98
C CYS A 504 5.60 -9.65 -56.24
N PHE A 505 5.00 -8.78 -55.43
CA PHE A 505 5.12 -7.34 -55.51
C PHE A 505 5.71 -6.76 -54.23
N GLU A 506 6.28 -5.56 -54.35
CA GLU A 506 6.82 -4.82 -53.22
C GLU A 506 5.76 -3.88 -52.64
N GLY A 507 5.48 -4.04 -51.36
CA GLY A 507 4.57 -3.19 -50.61
C GLY A 507 5.19 -2.64 -49.33
N VAL A 508 4.44 -1.76 -48.69
CA VAL A 508 4.76 -1.22 -47.37
C VAL A 508 3.55 -1.39 -46.46
N PHE A 509 3.77 -2.04 -45.32
CA PHE A 509 2.80 -2.24 -44.24
C PHE A 509 3.03 -1.17 -43.15
N LEU A 510 1.93 -0.57 -42.68
CA LEU A 510 1.88 0.50 -41.67
C LEU A 510 2.89 1.63 -41.92
N GLY A 511 3.03 2.01 -43.19
CA GLY A 511 3.81 3.16 -43.64
C GLY A 511 5.33 2.99 -43.68
N HIS A 512 5.91 1.92 -43.13
CA HIS A 512 7.37 1.75 -43.08
C HIS A 512 7.89 0.31 -43.09
N HIS A 513 7.08 -0.71 -42.79
CA HIS A 513 7.51 -2.10 -42.84
C HIS A 513 7.47 -2.61 -44.27
N LYS A 514 8.63 -2.92 -44.84
CA LYS A 514 8.69 -3.48 -46.20
C LYS A 514 8.08 -4.89 -46.19
N VAL A 515 7.18 -5.15 -47.14
CA VAL A 515 6.46 -6.42 -47.26
C VAL A 515 6.45 -6.96 -48.68
N ALA A 516 6.41 -8.29 -48.78
CA ALA A 516 6.12 -8.99 -50.03
C ALA A 516 4.60 -9.19 -50.14
N MET A 517 4.06 -8.81 -51.29
CA MET A 517 2.63 -8.93 -51.61
C MET A 517 2.47 -9.95 -52.72
N LYS A 518 2.00 -11.15 -52.37
CA LYS A 518 1.86 -12.28 -53.30
C LYS A 518 0.45 -12.32 -53.87
N ALA A 519 0.33 -12.27 -55.19
CA ALA A 519 -0.93 -12.42 -55.91
C ALA A 519 -0.96 -13.71 -56.74
N LEU A 520 -2.13 -14.34 -56.81
CA LEU A 520 -2.38 -15.45 -57.72
C LEU A 520 -2.50 -14.93 -59.15
N ARG A 521 -1.93 -15.66 -60.13
CA ARG A 521 -1.95 -15.25 -61.54
C ARG A 521 -3.38 -15.27 -62.11
N ALA A 522 -3.72 -14.22 -62.85
CA ALA A 522 -5.07 -13.89 -63.33
C ALA A 522 -5.71 -14.83 -64.40
N HIS A 523 -5.10 -15.96 -64.73
CA HIS A 523 -5.60 -16.87 -65.78
C HIS A 523 -6.59 -17.93 -65.27
N LEU A 524 -7.00 -17.83 -64.00
CA LEU A 524 -7.89 -18.77 -63.34
C LEU A 524 -9.27 -18.13 -63.15
N GLU A 525 -10.33 -18.93 -63.17
CA GLU A 525 -11.68 -18.46 -62.81
C GLU A 525 -11.71 -17.94 -61.36
N GLU A 526 -12.53 -16.91 -61.12
CA GLU A 526 -12.60 -16.19 -59.83
C GLU A 526 -12.87 -17.13 -58.63
N GLU A 527 -13.82 -18.05 -58.76
CA GLU A 527 -14.13 -19.05 -57.73
C GLU A 527 -12.96 -20.02 -57.44
N VAL A 528 -12.15 -20.32 -58.45
CA VAL A 528 -10.96 -21.17 -58.30
C VAL A 528 -9.85 -20.40 -57.60
N MET A 529 -9.68 -19.12 -57.95
CA MET A 529 -8.71 -18.23 -57.28
C MET A 529 -9.05 -18.06 -55.80
N GLU A 530 -10.31 -17.78 -55.47
CA GLU A 530 -10.75 -17.58 -54.10
C GLU A 530 -10.54 -18.84 -53.24
N ARG A 531 -10.93 -20.02 -53.75
CA ARG A 531 -10.72 -21.31 -53.04
C ARG A 531 -9.24 -21.58 -52.82
N ARG A 532 -8.39 -21.34 -53.82
CA ARG A 532 -6.93 -21.53 -53.70
C ARG A 532 -6.32 -20.57 -52.70
N MET A 533 -6.71 -19.30 -52.75
CA MET A 533 -6.23 -18.27 -51.83
C MET A 533 -6.61 -18.59 -50.39
N LYS A 534 -7.88 -18.95 -50.12
CA LYS A 534 -8.33 -19.38 -48.79
C LYS A 534 -7.54 -20.58 -48.27
N ARG A 535 -7.27 -21.57 -49.12
CA ARG A 535 -6.46 -22.73 -48.76
C ARG A 535 -5.03 -22.33 -48.39
N GLU A 536 -4.40 -21.50 -49.21
CA GLU A 536 -3.02 -21.08 -49.01
C GLU A 536 -2.87 -20.20 -47.77
N MET A 537 -3.75 -19.22 -47.59
CA MET A 537 -3.82 -18.43 -46.36
C MET A 537 -4.01 -19.30 -45.12
N GLY A 538 -4.88 -20.32 -45.19
CA GLY A 538 -5.11 -21.24 -44.09
C GLY A 538 -3.87 -22.08 -43.74
N VAL A 539 -3.06 -22.46 -44.73
CA VAL A 539 -1.78 -23.13 -44.46
C VAL A 539 -0.79 -22.15 -43.85
N TRP A 540 -0.57 -20.99 -44.50
CA TRP A 540 0.40 -19.99 -44.09
C TRP A 540 0.14 -19.43 -42.68
N SER A 541 -1.13 -19.24 -42.30
CA SER A 541 -1.49 -18.75 -40.97
C SER A 541 -1.19 -19.73 -39.83
N ARG A 542 -0.96 -21.02 -40.15
CA ARG A 542 -0.62 -22.08 -39.18
C ARG A 542 0.87 -22.44 -39.18
N LEU A 543 1.68 -21.88 -40.07
CA LEU A 543 3.12 -22.13 -40.11
C LEU A 543 3.83 -21.32 -39.02
N ASP A 544 4.48 -22.00 -38.08
CA ASP A 544 5.32 -21.38 -37.06
C ASP A 544 6.72 -21.99 -37.08
N HIS A 545 7.69 -21.25 -37.62
CA HIS A 545 9.08 -21.71 -37.72
C HIS A 545 10.06 -20.54 -37.92
N PRO A 546 11.23 -20.55 -37.27
CA PRO A 546 12.19 -19.44 -37.32
C PRO A 546 12.73 -19.09 -38.72
N ASN A 547 12.65 -20.03 -39.68
CA ASN A 547 13.08 -19.80 -41.07
C ASN A 547 11.90 -19.65 -42.06
N VAL A 548 10.66 -19.59 -41.56
CA VAL A 548 9.47 -19.32 -42.39
C VAL A 548 8.97 -17.94 -42.03
N LEU A 549 8.77 -17.09 -43.04
CA LEU A 549 8.22 -15.76 -42.81
C LEU A 549 6.77 -15.86 -42.29
N PRO A 550 6.40 -15.07 -41.28
CA PRO A 550 5.04 -15.07 -40.77
C PRO A 550 4.05 -14.53 -41.81
N PHE A 551 2.84 -15.06 -41.78
CA PHE A 551 1.71 -14.51 -42.53
C PHE A 551 1.14 -13.29 -41.80
N ILE A 552 1.16 -12.13 -42.46
CA ILE A 552 0.65 -10.88 -41.88
C ILE A 552 -0.86 -10.77 -42.07
N GLY A 553 -1.33 -11.07 -43.29
CA GLY A 553 -2.75 -10.94 -43.65
C GLY A 553 -2.93 -10.85 -45.16
N TRP A 554 -4.07 -10.33 -45.60
CA TRP A 554 -4.39 -10.17 -47.01
C TRP A 554 -5.18 -8.90 -47.28
N HIS A 555 -5.11 -8.37 -48.51
CA HIS A 555 -5.87 -7.20 -48.94
C HIS A 555 -6.17 -7.28 -50.43
N THR A 556 -7.24 -6.61 -50.87
CA THR A 556 -7.64 -6.57 -52.28
C THR A 556 -7.52 -5.15 -52.82
N PHE A 557 -6.64 -4.94 -53.79
CA PHE A 557 -6.57 -3.69 -54.54
C PHE A 557 -7.20 -3.89 -55.92
N GLY A 558 -8.31 -3.19 -56.19
CA GLY A 558 -9.06 -3.36 -57.43
C GLY A 558 -9.51 -4.83 -57.62
N PRO A 559 -9.18 -5.50 -58.74
CA PRO A 559 -9.55 -6.89 -58.98
C PRO A 559 -8.57 -7.91 -58.37
N THR A 560 -7.48 -7.47 -57.73
CA THR A 560 -6.38 -8.36 -57.33
C THR A 560 -6.27 -8.46 -55.82
N SER A 561 -6.30 -9.70 -55.32
CA SER A 561 -6.09 -10.03 -53.91
C SER A 561 -4.65 -10.44 -53.65
N TYR A 562 -4.06 -9.86 -52.61
CA TYR A 562 -2.67 -10.02 -52.22
C TYR A 562 -2.58 -10.63 -50.83
N MET A 563 -1.79 -11.69 -50.70
CA MET A 563 -1.33 -12.23 -49.41
C MET A 563 -0.04 -11.52 -49.00
N VAL A 564 0.06 -11.10 -47.74
CA VAL A 564 1.12 -10.22 -47.26
C VAL A 564 2.02 -10.95 -46.27
N SER A 565 3.33 -10.83 -46.46
CA SER A 565 4.37 -11.32 -45.54
C SER A 565 5.53 -10.33 -45.46
N PRO A 566 6.39 -10.38 -44.43
CA PRO A 566 7.56 -9.48 -44.35
C PRO A 566 8.46 -9.61 -45.58
N TRP A 567 9.16 -8.54 -45.93
CA TRP A 567 10.11 -8.57 -47.04
C TRP A 567 11.30 -9.49 -46.73
N MET A 568 11.72 -10.25 -47.73
CA MET A 568 12.82 -11.20 -47.62
C MET A 568 14.12 -10.54 -48.10
N GLU A 569 15.03 -10.20 -47.17
CA GLU A 569 16.34 -9.64 -47.52
C GLU A 569 17.34 -10.71 -48.00
N ASN A 570 17.14 -11.97 -47.60
CA ASN A 570 18.06 -13.07 -47.87
C ASN A 570 17.74 -13.87 -49.14
N GLY A 571 16.75 -13.49 -49.96
CA GLY A 571 16.33 -14.29 -51.13
C GLY A 571 15.45 -15.49 -50.78
N ASP A 572 15.13 -16.34 -51.76
CA ASP A 572 14.18 -17.45 -51.60
C ASP A 572 14.74 -18.70 -50.88
N ALA A 573 13.85 -19.67 -50.63
CA ALA A 573 14.19 -20.92 -49.94
C ALA A 573 15.26 -21.75 -50.68
N LEU A 574 15.30 -21.69 -52.02
CA LEU A 574 16.31 -22.38 -52.82
C LEU A 574 17.68 -21.74 -52.56
N ALA A 575 17.76 -20.42 -52.67
CA ALA A 575 18.98 -19.67 -52.39
C ALA A 575 19.46 -19.81 -50.94
N TYR A 576 18.56 -20.04 -49.97
CA TYR A 576 18.91 -20.34 -48.58
C TYR A 576 19.54 -21.73 -48.43
N VAL A 577 18.92 -22.77 -49.02
CA VAL A 577 19.42 -24.15 -48.95
C VAL A 577 20.75 -24.30 -49.70
N GLU A 578 20.92 -23.60 -50.82
CA GLU A 578 22.18 -23.56 -51.58
C GLU A 578 23.31 -22.95 -50.76
N ARG A 579 23.06 -21.87 -50.03
CA ARG A 579 24.06 -21.21 -49.17
C ARG A 579 24.29 -21.94 -47.85
N ARG A 580 23.35 -22.78 -47.40
CA ARG A 580 23.43 -23.56 -46.16
C ARG A 580 23.12 -25.04 -46.43
N PRO A 581 24.01 -25.78 -47.11
CA PRO A 581 23.78 -27.19 -47.46
C PRO A 581 23.65 -28.11 -46.24
N GLN A 582 24.17 -27.70 -45.09
CA GLN A 582 24.05 -28.40 -43.80
C GLN A 582 22.71 -28.17 -43.08
N ALA A 583 21.85 -27.27 -43.59
CA ALA A 583 20.56 -27.00 -42.97
C ALA A 583 19.67 -28.26 -43.02
N ASN A 584 19.10 -28.64 -41.88
CA ASN A 584 18.24 -29.81 -41.78
C ASN A 584 16.94 -29.57 -42.56
N ARG A 585 16.91 -30.05 -43.82
CA ARG A 585 15.80 -29.88 -44.76
C ARG A 585 14.49 -30.46 -44.23
N LEU A 586 14.56 -31.54 -43.45
CA LEU A 586 13.39 -32.13 -42.79
C LEU A 586 12.82 -31.20 -41.72
N GLN A 587 13.68 -30.54 -40.92
CA GLN A 587 13.22 -29.52 -39.97
C GLN A 587 12.64 -28.28 -40.66
N LEU A 588 13.19 -27.85 -41.81
CA LEU A 588 12.65 -26.72 -42.58
C LEU A 588 11.22 -26.97 -43.10
N VAL A 589 10.86 -28.23 -43.37
CA VAL A 589 9.55 -28.63 -43.90
C VAL A 589 8.59 -29.13 -42.81
N ARG A 590 9.10 -29.55 -41.65
CA ARG A 590 8.33 -30.16 -40.55
C ARG A 590 7.16 -29.32 -39.99
N PRO A 591 7.23 -27.99 -39.86
CA PRO A 591 6.11 -27.19 -39.37
C PRO A 591 4.91 -27.20 -40.33
N ALA A 592 5.14 -27.46 -41.62
CA ALA A 592 4.09 -27.47 -42.63
C ALA A 592 3.27 -28.77 -42.67
N VAL A 593 3.69 -29.80 -41.93
CA VAL A 593 3.14 -31.17 -42.06
C VAL A 593 2.15 -31.54 -40.95
N ILE A 594 1.98 -30.72 -39.90
CA ILE A 594 1.11 -31.08 -38.74
C ILE A 594 -0.14 -30.18 -38.66
N ALA A 595 -0.75 -29.79 -39.78
CA ALA A 595 -2.00 -29.02 -39.77
C ALA A 595 -3.03 -29.50 -40.79
N ALA A 596 -3.00 -30.79 -41.15
CA ALA A 596 -3.93 -31.37 -42.11
C ALA A 596 -4.33 -32.78 -41.69
N ASP A 597 -5.13 -32.90 -40.63
CA ASP A 597 -5.95 -34.09 -40.48
C ASP A 597 -7.07 -34.05 -41.53
N GLY A 598 -6.92 -34.86 -42.58
CA GLY A 598 -8.11 -35.42 -43.23
C GLY A 598 -8.03 -35.78 -44.71
N TYR A 599 -7.32 -35.03 -45.57
CA TYR A 599 -7.26 -35.38 -47.00
C TYR A 599 -5.94 -35.02 -47.68
N THR A 600 -5.35 -36.05 -48.27
CA THR A 600 -4.13 -36.09 -49.08
C THR A 600 -4.09 -34.98 -50.14
N VAL A 601 -3.01 -34.21 -50.17
CA VAL A 601 -2.59 -33.45 -51.37
C VAL A 601 -1.16 -33.84 -51.69
N TYR A 602 -1.00 -34.50 -52.83
CA TYR A 602 0.28 -34.91 -53.40
C TYR A 602 1.23 -33.72 -53.55
N ALA A 603 2.50 -33.94 -53.21
CA ALA A 603 3.59 -33.10 -53.71
C ALA A 603 3.54 -33.10 -55.24
N LEU A 604 3.29 -31.92 -55.82
CA LEU A 604 3.47 -31.70 -57.25
C LEU A 604 4.98 -31.63 -57.55
N THR A 605 5.53 -32.76 -57.98
CA THR A 605 6.65 -32.80 -58.91
C THR A 605 6.25 -33.71 -60.04
N TYR A 606 5.98 -33.16 -61.23
CA TYR A 606 6.42 -33.65 -62.55
C TYR A 606 5.88 -32.70 -63.64
N GLY A 607 6.80 -32.16 -64.47
CA GLY A 607 6.48 -31.38 -65.66
C GLY A 607 6.09 -32.25 -66.87
N PRO A 608 5.53 -31.69 -67.95
CA PRO A 608 5.10 -32.48 -69.10
C PRO A 608 6.22 -32.73 -70.11
N HIS A 609 6.11 -33.87 -70.79
CA HIS A 609 6.97 -34.41 -71.85
C HIS A 609 7.17 -33.49 -73.07
N SER A 610 8.36 -33.58 -73.68
CA SER A 610 8.58 -33.31 -75.11
C SER A 610 8.96 -34.61 -75.82
N SER A 611 8.23 -34.95 -76.88
CA SER A 611 8.41 -36.09 -77.76
C SER A 611 9.53 -35.87 -78.80
N GLY A 612 10.21 -36.95 -79.19
CA GLY A 612 11.11 -36.95 -80.36
C GLY A 612 11.93 -38.25 -80.49
N LEU A 613 11.44 -39.20 -81.28
CA LEU A 613 12.23 -40.21 -82.00
C LEU A 613 12.33 -39.72 -83.46
N PRO A 614 13.38 -40.07 -84.26
CA PRO A 614 13.73 -41.46 -84.55
C PRO A 614 15.23 -41.78 -84.85
N GLY A 615 15.53 -43.08 -84.97
CA GLY A 615 16.45 -43.58 -86.01
C GLY A 615 17.81 -44.16 -85.60
N SER A 616 17.84 -45.49 -85.46
CA SER A 616 18.80 -46.46 -86.03
C SER A 616 20.32 -46.19 -86.17
N THR A 617 21.04 -47.29 -85.84
CA THR A 617 22.31 -47.84 -86.38
C THR A 617 23.67 -47.34 -85.91
N SER A 618 24.37 -48.30 -85.27
CA SER A 618 25.78 -48.72 -85.41
C SER A 618 26.92 -47.74 -85.12
N GLY A 619 27.83 -48.19 -84.24
CA GLY A 619 29.17 -47.65 -84.05
C GLY A 619 29.54 -47.58 -82.59
#